data_AF-A0A3M7A7F5-F1
#
_entry.id   AF-A0A3M7A7F5-F1
#
_cell.length_a   1.000
_cell.length_b   1.000
_cell.length_c   1.000
_cell.angle_alpha   90.00
_cell.angle_beta   90.00
_cell.angle_gamma   90.00
#
_symmetry.space_group_name_H-M   'P 1'
#
loop_
_entity.id
_entity.type
_entity.pdbx_description
1 polymer ?
#
loop_
_entity_poly.entity_id
_entity_poly.type
_entity_poly.pdbx_seq_one_letter_code
_entity_poly.pdbx_strand_id
1 'polypeptide(L)'
;MGRPVPMPMMRGLHNVFTQGEYSDLAITCGERTWKVHRLVLCTQSEYFRKACNGPFTEAQDRKIDLSDDDVHVLATMLHYLYHFDYDDEHHFVRGHDSMTHNICMALIADKYNVQPLLILACEKLKGRVSTHWDTPAFAAAISLAFGTASANCKRLRSIILDATILHAKELFHDKKFEKFQKAAREQTDFCFEYATAVSAHAAINDNEKFAVKNANGATWFKCPGEGCQKHDTLFRVKTYGFHPDWKLNCPMKCNIGKV
;
A
#
# COMPACT_ATOMS: atom_id res chain seq x y z
N MET A 1 -6.60 26.14 -6.89
CA MET A 1 -6.12 26.36 -5.50
C MET A 1 -4.60 26.43 -5.56
N GLY A 2 -3.99 27.51 -5.07
CA GLY A 2 -2.53 27.67 -5.14
C GLY A 2 -1.82 26.70 -4.18
N ARG A 3 -0.70 26.10 -4.61
CA ARG A 3 0.13 25.28 -3.72
C ARG A 3 0.59 26.14 -2.52
N PRO A 4 0.53 25.60 -1.28
CA PRO A 4 0.98 26.35 -0.11
C PRO A 4 2.45 26.77 -0.26
N VAL A 5 2.77 28.01 0.13
CA VAL A 5 4.15 28.51 0.08
C VAL A 5 4.98 27.69 1.08
N PRO A 6 6.08 27.05 0.66
CA PRO A 6 6.90 26.26 1.57
C PRO A 6 7.47 27.14 2.69
N MET A 7 7.46 26.63 3.92
CA MET A 7 8.11 27.31 5.05
C MET A 7 9.60 27.57 4.73
N PRO A 8 10.23 28.63 5.28
CA PRO A 8 11.61 29.01 4.92
C PRO A 8 12.62 27.86 5.01
N MET A 9 12.49 26.98 6.00
CA MET A 9 13.32 25.78 6.16
C MET A 9 13.13 24.78 5.00
N MET A 10 11.89 24.49 4.60
CA MET A 10 11.59 23.59 3.47
C MET A 10 12.17 24.14 2.17
N ARG A 11 12.05 25.45 1.94
CA ARG A 11 12.65 26.09 0.77
C ARG A 11 14.17 25.92 0.75
N GLY A 12 14.83 26.11 1.89
CA GLY A 12 16.25 25.85 2.04
C GLY A 12 16.61 24.41 1.67
N LEU A 13 15.83 23.44 2.16
CA LEU A 13 16.02 22.02 1.86
C LEU A 13 15.88 21.72 0.36
N HIS A 14 14.87 22.27 -0.32
CA HIS A 14 14.68 22.12 -1.76
C HIS A 14 15.87 22.69 -2.56
N ASN A 15 16.37 23.86 -2.14
CA ASN A 15 17.48 24.53 -2.81
C ASN A 15 18.78 23.72 -2.70
N VAL A 16 19.12 23.20 -1.51
CA VAL A 16 20.36 22.42 -1.33
C VAL A 16 20.33 21.10 -2.12
N PHE A 17 19.16 20.50 -2.36
CA PHE A 17 19.04 19.35 -3.26
C PHE A 17 19.37 19.73 -4.71
N THR A 18 18.83 20.87 -5.16
CA THR A 18 18.96 21.32 -6.55
C THR A 18 20.38 21.81 -6.86
N GLN A 19 21.00 22.53 -5.92
CA GLN A 19 22.31 23.15 -6.09
C GLN A 19 23.47 22.23 -5.65
N GLY A 20 23.21 21.31 -4.72
CA GLY A 20 24.23 20.43 -4.15
C GLY A 20 25.20 21.13 -3.18
N GLU A 21 24.89 22.36 -2.74
CA GLU A 21 25.69 23.06 -1.73
C GLU A 21 25.66 22.29 -0.41
N TYR A 22 26.81 22.20 0.26
CA TYR A 22 27.00 21.46 1.54
C TYR A 22 26.81 19.94 1.47
N SER A 23 26.77 19.35 0.27
CA SER A 23 26.68 17.89 0.12
C SER A 23 27.91 17.19 0.70
N ASP A 24 27.68 16.15 1.50
CA ASP A 24 28.69 15.32 2.14
C ASP A 24 28.59 13.83 1.76
N LEU A 25 27.79 13.53 0.73
CA LEU A 25 27.56 12.20 0.17
C LEU A 25 27.20 12.29 -1.32
N ALA A 26 27.63 11.29 -2.10
CA ALA A 26 27.21 11.10 -3.48
C ALA A 26 26.43 9.78 -3.62
N ILE A 27 25.30 9.82 -4.33
CA ILE A 27 24.59 8.61 -4.76
C ILE A 27 24.79 8.44 -6.26
N THR A 28 25.16 7.24 -6.72
CA THR A 28 25.24 6.89 -8.13
C THR A 28 24.20 5.86 -8.52
N CYS A 29 23.71 5.96 -9.76
CA CYS A 29 22.86 4.94 -10.38
C CYS A 29 23.10 4.98 -11.89
N GLY A 30 23.85 3.99 -12.37
CA GLY A 30 24.41 3.98 -13.72
C GLY A 30 25.26 5.24 -13.96
N GLU A 31 24.90 6.01 -14.98
CA GLU A 31 25.62 7.23 -15.37
C GLU A 31 25.22 8.47 -14.55
N ARG A 32 24.16 8.38 -13.74
CA ARG A 32 23.69 9.53 -12.95
C ARG A 32 24.33 9.55 -11.58
N THR A 33 24.69 10.76 -11.15
CA THR A 33 25.23 11.02 -9.81
C THR A 33 24.48 12.19 -9.18
N TRP A 34 24.04 12.02 -7.93
CA TRP A 34 23.42 13.07 -7.13
C TRP A 34 24.30 13.44 -5.94
N LYS A 35 24.54 14.74 -5.78
CA LYS A 35 25.13 15.31 -4.57
C LYS A 35 24.03 15.44 -3.52
N VAL A 36 24.15 14.70 -2.43
CA VAL A 36 23.13 14.58 -1.38
C VAL A 36 23.74 14.80 0.00
N HIS A 37 22.88 14.83 1.01
CA HIS A 37 23.23 15.20 2.37
C HIS A 37 22.92 14.03 3.31
N ARG A 38 23.94 13.55 4.01
CA ARG A 38 23.81 12.44 4.98
C ARG A 38 22.76 12.77 6.03
N LEU A 39 22.74 14.01 6.52
CA LEU A 39 21.74 14.44 7.51
C LEU A 39 20.30 14.22 7.02
N VAL A 40 20.02 14.51 5.75
CA VAL A 40 18.67 14.39 5.18
C VAL A 40 18.29 12.93 4.96
N LEU A 41 19.21 12.13 4.42
CA LEU A 41 18.95 10.72 4.11
C LEU A 41 18.92 9.83 5.36
N CYS A 42 19.90 9.96 6.25
CA CYS A 42 20.04 9.11 7.44
C CYS A 42 18.95 9.34 8.49
N THR A 43 18.33 10.52 8.52
CA THR A 43 17.22 10.80 9.44
C THR A 43 15.90 10.20 8.96
N GLN A 44 15.78 9.93 7.66
CA GLN A 44 14.55 9.45 7.02
C GLN A 44 14.60 8.00 6.56
N SER A 45 15.79 7.40 6.50
CA SER A 45 16.00 6.03 6.04
C SER A 45 16.95 5.30 6.99
N GLU A 46 16.46 4.18 7.55
CA GLU A 46 17.32 3.31 8.34
C GLU A 46 18.42 2.65 7.49
N TYR A 47 18.13 2.36 6.22
CA TYR A 47 19.12 1.85 5.28
C TYR A 47 20.28 2.84 5.14
N PHE A 48 20.01 4.10 4.78
CA PHE A 48 21.07 5.09 4.61
C PHE A 48 21.80 5.39 5.92
N ARG A 49 21.08 5.37 7.05
CA ARG A 49 21.71 5.49 8.38
C ARG A 49 22.73 4.40 8.65
N LYS A 50 22.43 3.15 8.27
CA LYS A 50 23.35 2.01 8.41
C LYS A 50 24.49 2.09 7.39
N ALA A 51 24.19 2.38 6.13
CA ALA A 51 25.20 2.51 5.08
C ALA A 51 26.22 3.63 5.39
N CYS A 52 25.77 4.78 5.89
CA CYS A 52 26.62 5.94 6.15
C CYS A 52 27.40 5.91 7.48
N ASN A 53 27.08 5.00 8.39
CA ASN A 53 27.70 4.89 9.72
C ASN A 53 28.26 3.49 10.01
N GLY A 54 28.11 2.55 9.07
CA GLY A 54 28.62 1.19 9.18
C GLY A 54 30.12 1.10 8.85
N PRO A 55 30.70 -0.10 8.99
CA PRO A 55 32.11 -0.35 8.69
C PRO A 55 32.41 -0.47 7.18
N PHE A 56 31.40 -0.32 6.32
CA PHE A 56 31.50 -0.57 4.88
C PHE A 56 32.14 0.60 4.13
N THR A 57 32.58 0.34 2.90
CA THR A 57 33.31 1.30 2.04
C THR A 57 32.51 2.56 1.76
N GLU A 58 31.18 2.48 1.70
CA GLU A 58 30.29 3.61 1.45
C GLU A 58 30.41 4.69 2.51
N ALA A 59 30.64 4.30 3.77
CA ALA A 59 30.84 5.24 4.87
C ALA A 59 32.17 5.99 4.74
N GLN A 60 33.20 5.34 4.18
CA GLN A 60 34.54 5.90 4.00
C GLN A 60 34.63 6.76 2.74
N ASP A 61 34.17 6.23 1.61
CA ASP A 61 34.26 6.84 0.28
C ASP A 61 33.24 7.97 0.06
N ARG A 62 32.27 8.11 0.99
CA ARG A 62 31.16 9.06 0.87
C ARG A 62 30.41 8.91 -0.46
N LYS A 63 30.30 7.67 -0.92
CA LYS A 63 29.65 7.30 -2.16
C LYS A 63 28.84 6.02 -1.96
N ILE A 64 27.59 6.03 -2.40
CA ILE A 64 26.71 4.85 -2.40
C ILE A 64 26.30 4.58 -3.84
N ASP A 65 26.51 3.35 -4.31
CA ASP A 65 26.09 2.91 -5.64
C ASP A 65 24.80 2.11 -5.59
N LEU A 66 23.77 2.62 -6.26
CA LEU A 66 22.42 2.08 -6.32
C LEU A 66 22.03 1.76 -7.78
N SER A 67 23.00 1.31 -8.58
CA SER A 67 22.82 1.00 -10.00
C SER A 67 21.88 -0.17 -10.29
N ASP A 68 21.53 -0.97 -9.28
CA ASP A 68 20.56 -2.06 -9.39
C ASP A 68 19.10 -1.59 -9.43
N ASP A 69 18.82 -0.31 -9.15
CA ASP A 69 17.47 0.25 -9.19
C ASP A 69 17.17 1.04 -10.47
N ASP A 70 15.87 1.27 -10.70
CA ASP A 70 15.47 2.21 -11.73
C ASP A 70 15.88 3.64 -11.35
N VAL A 71 16.75 4.20 -12.18
CA VAL A 71 17.32 5.55 -12.04
C VAL A 71 16.27 6.64 -11.83
N HIS A 72 15.07 6.50 -12.38
CA HIS A 72 14.03 7.49 -12.27
C HIS A 72 13.21 7.33 -10.99
N VAL A 73 12.84 6.11 -10.63
CA VAL A 73 12.18 5.81 -9.35
C VAL A 73 13.09 6.25 -8.19
N LEU A 74 14.40 5.98 -8.32
CA LEU A 74 15.41 6.47 -7.38
C LEU A 74 15.47 8.01 -7.34
N ALA A 75 15.49 8.67 -8.50
CA ALA A 75 15.47 10.13 -8.56
C ALA A 75 14.22 10.72 -7.87
N THR A 76 13.05 10.10 -8.07
CA THR A 76 11.80 10.52 -7.41
C THR A 76 11.85 10.28 -5.90
N MET A 77 12.42 9.17 -5.43
CA MET A 77 12.63 8.93 -4.00
C MET A 77 13.57 9.98 -3.39
N LEU A 78 14.69 10.28 -4.06
CA LEU A 78 15.61 11.31 -3.61
C LEU A 78 14.93 12.68 -3.58
N HIS A 79 14.15 13.03 -4.62
CA HIS A 79 13.35 14.25 -4.61
C HIS A 79 12.40 14.30 -3.41
N TYR A 80 11.67 13.21 -3.14
CA TYR A 80 10.78 13.11 -1.99
C TYR A 80 11.50 13.36 -0.66
N LEU A 81 12.71 12.84 -0.45
CA LEU A 81 13.46 13.04 0.80
C LEU A 81 13.76 14.52 1.11
N TYR A 82 13.73 15.39 0.10
CA TYR A 82 13.91 16.82 0.27
C TYR A 82 12.60 17.61 0.23
N HIS A 83 11.57 17.11 -0.45
CA HIS A 83 10.33 17.85 -0.72
C HIS A 83 9.12 17.35 0.05
N PHE A 84 9.21 16.16 0.65
CA PHE A 84 8.15 15.45 1.37
C PHE A 84 6.90 15.14 0.53
N ASP A 85 7.01 15.26 -0.78
CA ASP A 85 5.99 14.88 -1.76
C ASP A 85 6.66 14.53 -3.09
N TYR A 86 5.93 13.82 -3.94
CA TYR A 86 6.32 13.54 -5.32
C TYR A 86 5.10 13.63 -6.25
N ASP A 87 5.32 14.03 -7.49
CA ASP A 87 4.24 14.20 -8.46
C ASP A 87 3.79 12.85 -9.02
N ASP A 88 2.49 12.56 -8.91
CA ASP A 88 1.85 11.39 -9.52
C ASP A 88 0.70 11.79 -10.46
N GLU A 89 0.50 13.10 -10.71
CA GLU A 89 -0.52 13.65 -11.61
C GLU A 89 -0.04 13.77 -13.05
N HIS A 90 1.25 14.05 -13.26
CA HIS A 90 1.82 14.33 -14.59
C HIS A 90 2.92 13.35 -15.00
N HIS A 91 3.09 12.27 -14.24
CA HIS A 91 4.25 11.40 -14.36
C HIS A 91 4.13 10.45 -15.57
N PHE A 92 4.88 10.76 -16.65
CA PHE A 92 5.15 9.87 -17.78
C PHE A 92 6.60 9.35 -17.76
N VAL A 93 7.14 9.04 -16.58
CA VAL A 93 8.52 8.59 -16.51
C VAL A 93 8.61 7.12 -16.95
N ARG A 94 9.33 6.88 -18.06
CA ARG A 94 9.46 5.59 -18.77
C ARG A 94 8.16 4.93 -19.24
N GLY A 95 7.05 5.66 -19.35
CA GLY A 95 5.78 5.05 -19.72
C GLY A 95 5.12 4.24 -18.59
N HIS A 96 5.58 4.42 -17.34
CA HIS A 96 4.75 4.08 -16.19
C HIS A 96 3.57 5.05 -16.12
N ASP A 97 2.38 4.48 -15.99
CA ASP A 97 1.19 5.22 -15.59
C ASP A 97 1.27 5.64 -14.11
N SER A 98 0.38 6.55 -13.68
CA SER A 98 0.34 7.02 -12.30
C SER A 98 0.17 5.90 -11.26
N MET A 99 -0.57 4.81 -11.55
CA MET A 99 -0.73 3.69 -10.61
C MET A 99 0.57 2.89 -10.49
N THR A 100 1.17 2.48 -11.61
CA THR A 100 2.43 1.72 -11.58
C THR A 100 3.59 2.54 -11.02
N HIS A 101 3.61 3.86 -11.25
CA HIS A 101 4.57 4.76 -10.60
C HIS A 101 4.42 4.75 -9.07
N ASN A 102 3.20 4.89 -8.55
CA ASN A 102 2.94 4.83 -7.11
C ASN A 102 3.34 3.45 -6.52
N ILE A 103 3.19 2.36 -7.28
CA ILE A 103 3.66 1.03 -6.85
C ILE A 103 5.19 0.99 -6.80
N CYS A 104 5.88 1.47 -7.82
CA CYS A 104 7.35 1.57 -7.81
C CYS A 104 7.86 2.41 -6.63
N MET A 105 7.17 3.52 -6.33
CA MET A 105 7.50 4.38 -5.19
C MET A 105 7.30 3.68 -3.84
N ALA A 106 6.27 2.84 -3.70
CA ALA A 106 6.10 2.01 -2.51
C ALA A 106 7.20 0.95 -2.38
N LEU A 107 7.56 0.28 -3.49
CA LEU A 107 8.59 -0.77 -3.50
C LEU A 107 9.97 -0.21 -3.16
N ILE A 108 10.36 0.94 -3.74
CA ILE A 108 11.65 1.56 -3.44
C ILE A 108 11.70 2.08 -1.99
N ALA A 109 10.58 2.63 -1.49
CA ALA A 109 10.47 3.07 -0.12
C ALA A 109 10.63 1.93 0.86
N ASP A 110 10.05 0.76 0.54
CA ASP A 110 10.25 -0.44 1.32
C ASP A 110 11.72 -0.90 1.31
N LYS A 111 12.31 -1.02 0.12
CA LYS A 111 13.71 -1.44 -0.07
C LYS A 111 14.68 -0.62 0.77
N TYR A 112 14.49 0.70 0.81
CA TYR A 112 15.34 1.63 1.54
C TYR A 112 14.80 2.04 2.91
N ASN A 113 13.75 1.38 3.39
CA ASN A 113 13.09 1.64 4.66
C ASN A 113 12.79 3.14 4.92
N VAL A 114 12.11 3.76 3.95
CA VAL A 114 11.57 5.13 4.01
C VAL A 114 10.07 5.06 4.29
N GLN A 115 9.70 4.72 5.54
CA GLN A 115 8.30 4.45 5.91
C GLN A 115 7.31 5.58 5.56
N PRO A 116 7.62 6.87 5.76
CA PRO A 116 6.71 7.94 5.36
C PRO A 116 6.39 7.95 3.86
N LEU A 117 7.38 7.64 3.01
CA LEU A 117 7.17 7.53 1.56
C LEU A 117 6.29 6.33 1.22
N LEU A 118 6.50 5.19 1.86
CA LEU A 118 5.67 3.99 1.66
C LEU A 118 4.19 4.29 1.97
N ILE A 119 3.93 5.01 3.06
CA ILE A 119 2.56 5.42 3.44
C ILE A 119 1.97 6.36 2.40
N LEU A 120 2.70 7.42 2.02
CA LEU A 120 2.24 8.38 1.00
C LEU A 120 1.96 7.70 -0.33
N ALA A 121 2.82 6.78 -0.76
CA ALA A 121 2.66 6.05 -2.00
C ALA A 121 1.44 5.13 -1.99
N CYS A 122 1.15 4.48 -0.85
CA CYS A 122 -0.09 3.72 -0.68
C CYS A 122 -1.32 4.63 -0.72
N GLU A 123 -1.27 5.83 -0.14
CA GLU A 123 -2.39 6.78 -0.15
C GLU A 123 -2.68 7.32 -1.55
N LYS A 124 -1.63 7.73 -2.28
CA LYS A 124 -1.73 8.15 -3.68
C LYS A 124 -2.25 7.01 -4.56
N LEU A 125 -1.72 5.79 -4.40
CA LEU A 125 -2.22 4.61 -5.11
C LEU A 125 -3.70 4.39 -4.86
N LYS A 126 -4.16 4.46 -3.60
CA LYS A 126 -5.58 4.29 -3.25
C LYS A 126 -6.45 5.32 -3.98
N GLY A 127 -6.04 6.59 -4.01
CA GLY A 127 -6.75 7.63 -4.76
C GLY A 127 -6.84 7.36 -6.26
N ARG A 128 -5.75 6.88 -6.88
CA ARG A 128 -5.71 6.53 -8.30
C ARG A 128 -6.59 5.31 -8.62
N VAL A 129 -6.48 4.26 -7.81
CA VAL A 129 -7.26 3.03 -8.00
C VAL A 129 -8.76 3.32 -7.86
N SER A 130 -9.19 4.13 -6.88
CA SER A 130 -10.61 4.48 -6.73
C SER A 130 -11.20 5.26 -7.92
N THR A 131 -10.38 5.90 -8.74
CA THR A 131 -10.83 6.76 -9.85
C THR A 131 -10.54 6.19 -11.24
N HIS A 132 -9.55 5.31 -11.37
CA HIS A 132 -9.04 4.80 -12.65
C HIS A 132 -8.92 3.26 -12.69
N TRP A 133 -9.65 2.54 -11.83
CA TRP A 133 -9.72 1.07 -11.83
C TRP A 133 -10.15 0.49 -13.18
N ASP A 134 -10.88 1.26 -14.00
CA ASP A 134 -11.44 0.81 -15.27
C ASP A 134 -10.49 1.00 -16.47
N THR A 135 -9.23 1.35 -16.20
CA THR A 135 -8.20 1.60 -17.21
C THR A 135 -7.22 0.43 -17.34
N PRO A 136 -6.51 0.28 -18.49
CA PRO A 136 -5.49 -0.75 -18.65
C PRO A 136 -4.35 -0.69 -17.62
N ALA A 137 -4.13 0.49 -17.02
CA ALA A 137 -3.14 0.71 -15.98
C ALA A 137 -3.43 -0.13 -14.72
N PHE A 138 -4.70 -0.44 -14.43
CA PHE A 138 -5.04 -1.31 -13.31
C PHE A 138 -4.57 -2.75 -13.52
N ALA A 139 -4.55 -3.25 -14.77
CA ALA A 139 -3.97 -4.55 -15.09
C ALA A 139 -2.45 -4.57 -14.87
N ALA A 140 -1.76 -3.50 -15.30
CA ALA A 140 -0.32 -3.36 -15.10
C ALA A 140 0.04 -3.24 -13.61
N ALA A 141 -0.80 -2.57 -12.81
CA ALA A 141 -0.67 -2.49 -11.37
C ALA A 141 -0.67 -3.87 -10.70
N ILE A 142 -1.55 -4.79 -11.12
CA ILE A 142 -1.59 -6.17 -10.61
C ILE A 142 -0.31 -6.91 -10.96
N SER A 143 0.09 -6.89 -12.23
CA SER A 143 1.31 -7.56 -12.68
C SER A 143 2.54 -7.09 -11.89
N LEU A 144 2.63 -5.80 -11.60
CA LEU A 144 3.75 -5.23 -10.86
C LEU A 144 3.68 -5.55 -9.35
N ALA A 145 2.52 -5.35 -8.71
CA ALA A 145 2.34 -5.54 -7.27
C ALA A 145 2.50 -7.00 -6.81
N PHE A 146 2.06 -7.94 -7.63
CA PHE A 146 2.07 -9.37 -7.32
C PHE A 146 3.28 -10.09 -7.93
N GLY A 147 3.94 -9.50 -8.93
CA GLY A 147 5.19 -10.02 -9.49
C GLY A 147 6.44 -9.75 -8.62
N THR A 148 6.36 -8.85 -7.64
CA THR A 148 7.49 -8.49 -6.78
C THR A 148 7.48 -9.22 -5.44
N ALA A 149 8.64 -9.74 -5.01
CA ALA A 149 8.81 -10.55 -3.82
C ALA A 149 8.94 -9.77 -2.48
N SER A 150 8.60 -8.48 -2.43
CA SER A 150 8.75 -7.68 -1.20
C SER A 150 7.66 -8.03 -0.15
N ALA A 151 8.07 -8.25 1.10
CA ALA A 151 7.17 -8.61 2.20
C ALA A 151 6.22 -7.46 2.64
N ASN A 152 6.59 -6.19 2.41
CA ASN A 152 5.73 -5.04 2.70
C ASN A 152 4.77 -4.72 1.54
N CYS A 153 4.72 -5.56 0.50
CA CYS A 153 3.67 -5.56 -0.51
C CYS A 153 2.28 -5.81 0.07
N LYS A 154 2.11 -6.28 1.32
CA LYS A 154 0.77 -6.59 1.88
C LYS A 154 -0.20 -5.41 1.85
N ARG A 155 0.22 -4.21 2.27
CA ARG A 155 -0.65 -3.01 2.27
C ARG A 155 -1.02 -2.60 0.84
N LEU A 156 -0.05 -2.68 -0.07
CA LEU A 156 -0.22 -2.36 -1.48
C LEU A 156 -1.14 -3.36 -2.19
N ARG A 157 -0.91 -4.66 -1.99
CA ARG A 157 -1.75 -5.76 -2.48
C ARG A 157 -3.17 -5.64 -1.94
N SER A 158 -3.33 -5.32 -0.66
CA SER A 158 -4.66 -5.07 -0.05
C SER A 158 -5.44 -3.98 -0.80
N ILE A 159 -4.80 -2.86 -1.15
CA ILE A 159 -5.47 -1.76 -1.89
C ILE A 159 -5.99 -2.24 -3.25
N ILE A 160 -5.19 -3.04 -3.97
CA ILE A 160 -5.56 -3.58 -5.28
C ILE A 160 -6.67 -4.63 -5.13
N LEU A 161 -6.59 -5.49 -4.13
CA LEU A 161 -7.60 -6.51 -3.84
C LEU A 161 -8.94 -5.87 -3.45
N ASP A 162 -8.94 -4.88 -2.57
CA ASP A 162 -10.16 -4.17 -2.15
C ASP A 162 -10.90 -3.55 -3.33
N ALA A 163 -10.16 -2.89 -4.23
CA ALA A 163 -10.74 -2.32 -5.44
C ALA A 163 -11.21 -3.38 -6.44
N THR A 164 -10.48 -4.50 -6.54
CA THR A 164 -10.89 -5.63 -7.37
C THR A 164 -12.20 -6.23 -6.86
N ILE A 165 -12.34 -6.42 -5.55
CA ILE A 165 -13.55 -6.95 -4.92
C ILE A 165 -14.72 -6.02 -5.16
N LEU A 166 -14.50 -4.70 -5.02
CA LEU A 166 -15.52 -3.68 -5.24
C LEU A 166 -16.06 -3.69 -6.67
N HIS A 167 -15.21 -3.93 -7.67
CA HIS A 167 -15.55 -3.91 -9.10
C HIS A 167 -15.51 -5.31 -9.74
N ALA A 168 -15.68 -6.37 -8.96
CA ALA A 168 -15.48 -7.74 -9.41
C ALA A 168 -16.44 -8.14 -10.54
N LYS A 169 -17.68 -7.64 -10.49
CA LYS A 169 -18.70 -7.95 -11.51
C LYS A 169 -18.24 -7.45 -12.88
N GLU A 170 -17.78 -6.21 -12.96
CA GLU A 170 -17.28 -5.58 -14.18
C GLU A 170 -15.98 -6.22 -14.63
N LEU A 171 -14.97 -6.26 -13.75
CA LEU A 171 -13.62 -6.68 -14.08
C LEU A 171 -13.53 -8.13 -14.59
N PHE A 172 -14.31 -9.05 -14.02
CA PHE A 172 -14.26 -10.47 -14.40
C PHE A 172 -15.26 -10.90 -15.49
N HIS A 173 -16.33 -10.14 -15.75
CA HIS A 173 -17.38 -10.54 -16.70
C HIS A 173 -17.45 -9.70 -17.97
N ASP A 174 -17.01 -8.44 -17.94
CA ASP A 174 -17.03 -7.58 -19.12
C ASP A 174 -15.78 -7.80 -19.98
N LYS A 175 -16.01 -7.99 -21.29
CA LYS A 175 -14.96 -8.20 -22.30
C LYS A 175 -14.02 -6.98 -22.43
N LYS A 176 -14.46 -5.78 -22.05
CA LYS A 176 -13.62 -4.57 -22.01
C LYS A 176 -12.35 -4.79 -21.16
N PHE A 177 -12.43 -5.63 -20.12
CA PHE A 177 -11.36 -5.84 -19.16
C PHE A 177 -10.47 -7.06 -19.47
N GLU A 178 -10.38 -7.49 -20.74
CA GLU A 178 -9.55 -8.64 -21.14
C GLU A 178 -8.10 -8.54 -20.66
N LYS A 179 -7.50 -7.33 -20.69
CA LYS A 179 -6.14 -7.09 -20.19
C LYS A 179 -6.02 -7.36 -18.68
N PHE A 180 -6.99 -6.91 -17.89
CA PHE A 180 -7.06 -7.20 -16.45
C PHE A 180 -7.22 -8.70 -16.23
N GLN A 181 -8.14 -9.34 -16.95
CA GLN A 181 -8.40 -10.78 -16.77
C GLN A 181 -7.19 -11.63 -17.15
N LYS A 182 -6.41 -11.20 -18.16
CA LYS A 182 -5.14 -11.83 -18.51
C LYS A 182 -4.13 -11.69 -17.36
N ALA A 183 -3.89 -10.46 -16.88
CA ALA A 183 -2.96 -10.22 -15.77
C ALA A 183 -3.35 -10.98 -14.50
N ALA A 184 -4.63 -11.02 -14.17
CA ALA A 184 -5.18 -11.77 -13.05
C ALA A 184 -4.90 -13.28 -13.16
N ARG A 185 -5.01 -13.88 -14.36
CA ARG A 185 -4.73 -15.31 -14.57
C ARG A 185 -3.24 -15.64 -14.54
N GLU A 186 -2.39 -14.72 -14.94
CA GLU A 186 -0.93 -14.90 -14.97
C GLU A 186 -0.30 -14.80 -13.56
N GLN A 187 -0.97 -14.12 -12.63
CA GLN A 187 -0.46 -13.91 -11.27
C GLN A 187 -1.11 -14.87 -10.26
N THR A 188 -0.40 -15.94 -9.91
CA THR A 188 -0.90 -16.97 -8.97
C THR A 188 -1.16 -16.43 -7.57
N ASP A 189 -0.26 -15.58 -7.07
CA ASP A 189 -0.40 -14.92 -5.76
C ASP A 189 -1.67 -14.07 -5.72
N PHE A 190 -1.94 -13.33 -6.79
CA PHE A 190 -3.16 -12.54 -6.91
C PHE A 190 -4.41 -13.42 -6.81
N CYS A 191 -4.48 -14.52 -7.58
CA CYS A 191 -5.63 -15.44 -7.50
C CYS A 191 -5.85 -15.97 -6.08
N PHE A 192 -4.78 -16.39 -5.40
CA PHE A 192 -4.85 -16.95 -4.06
C PHE A 192 -5.29 -15.91 -3.01
N GLU A 193 -4.64 -14.75 -3.02
CA GLU A 193 -4.99 -13.65 -2.10
C GLU A 193 -6.38 -13.10 -2.37
N TYR A 194 -6.80 -12.99 -3.63
CA TYR A 194 -8.14 -12.58 -4.01
C TYR A 194 -9.21 -13.56 -3.53
N ALA A 195 -9.04 -14.87 -3.75
CA ALA A 195 -9.98 -15.87 -3.26
C ALA A 195 -10.11 -15.84 -1.72
N THR A 196 -8.99 -15.65 -1.03
CA THR A 196 -8.95 -15.50 0.43
C THR A 196 -9.72 -14.25 0.88
N ALA A 197 -9.45 -13.11 0.23
CA ALA A 197 -10.07 -11.82 0.55
C ALA A 197 -11.58 -11.81 0.25
N VAL A 198 -12.02 -12.41 -0.86
CA VAL A 198 -13.46 -12.56 -1.19
C VAL A 198 -14.16 -13.45 -0.18
N SER A 199 -13.55 -14.57 0.23
CA SER A 199 -14.13 -15.48 1.22
C SER A 199 -14.32 -14.78 2.57
N ALA A 200 -13.36 -13.96 2.97
CA ALA A 200 -13.49 -13.11 4.15
C ALA A 200 -14.60 -12.05 4.01
N HIS A 201 -14.72 -11.40 2.86
CA HIS A 201 -15.80 -10.43 2.59
C HIS A 201 -17.19 -11.09 2.57
N ALA A 202 -17.34 -12.27 1.98
CA ALA A 202 -18.58 -13.03 2.00
C ALA A 202 -19.00 -13.41 3.43
N ALA A 203 -18.04 -13.84 4.25
CA ALA A 203 -18.28 -14.12 5.67
C ALA A 203 -18.71 -12.87 6.46
N ILE A 204 -18.15 -11.69 6.14
CA ILE A 204 -18.59 -10.42 6.73
C ILE A 204 -20.02 -10.09 6.30
N ASN A 205 -20.35 -10.19 5.00
CA ASN A 205 -21.70 -9.91 4.51
C ASN A 205 -22.74 -10.87 5.10
N ASP A 206 -22.39 -12.14 5.28
CA ASP A 206 -23.26 -13.09 5.98
C ASP A 206 -23.43 -12.70 7.45
N ASN A 207 -22.37 -12.26 8.14
CA ASN A 207 -22.48 -11.72 9.51
C ASN A 207 -23.36 -10.45 9.57
N GLU A 208 -23.31 -9.57 8.56
CA GLU A 208 -24.20 -8.41 8.44
C GLU A 208 -25.66 -8.79 8.18
N LYS A 209 -25.95 -9.90 7.47
CA LYS A 209 -27.32 -10.43 7.34
C LYS A 209 -27.92 -10.82 8.70
N PHE A 210 -27.08 -11.20 9.65
CA PHE A 210 -27.50 -11.47 11.03
C PHE A 210 -27.51 -10.23 11.92
N ALA A 211 -27.06 -9.07 11.42
CA ALA A 211 -27.01 -7.83 12.17
C ALA A 211 -28.36 -7.07 12.10
N VAL A 212 -28.92 -6.73 13.25
CA VAL A 212 -30.14 -5.92 13.41
C VAL A 212 -29.77 -4.61 14.10
N LYS A 213 -30.14 -3.47 13.49
CA LYS A 213 -30.01 -2.15 14.12
C LYS A 213 -31.32 -1.79 14.82
N ASN A 214 -31.25 -1.34 16.06
CA ASN A 214 -32.42 -0.83 16.78
C ASN A 214 -32.55 0.71 16.59
N ALA A 215 -33.64 1.29 17.09
CA ALA A 215 -33.96 2.72 16.94
C ALA A 215 -32.92 3.69 17.57
N ASN A 216 -32.02 3.20 18.41
CA ASN A 216 -30.95 4.01 19.02
C ASN A 216 -29.56 3.79 18.36
N GLY A 217 -29.51 3.11 17.22
CA GLY A 217 -28.31 2.94 16.41
C GLY A 217 -27.33 1.87 16.90
N ALA A 218 -27.69 1.07 17.91
CA ALA A 218 -26.88 -0.05 18.35
C ALA A 218 -27.06 -1.27 17.42
N THR A 219 -25.95 -1.88 17.02
CA THR A 219 -25.94 -3.12 16.21
C THR A 219 -26.02 -4.34 17.13
N TRP A 220 -27.01 -5.20 16.87
CA TRP A 220 -27.25 -6.47 17.53
C TRP A 220 -27.09 -7.61 16.53
N PHE A 221 -26.78 -8.83 16.97
CA PHE A 221 -26.65 -9.99 16.07
C PHE A 221 -27.64 -11.10 16.44
N LYS A 222 -28.22 -11.77 15.42
CA LYS A 222 -29.10 -12.94 15.55
C LYS A 222 -28.29 -14.23 15.46
N CYS A 223 -28.58 -15.20 16.32
CA CYS A 223 -27.89 -16.50 16.33
C CYS A 223 -28.24 -17.32 15.07
N PRO A 224 -27.26 -17.88 14.34
CA PRO A 224 -27.51 -18.59 13.08
C PRO A 224 -27.95 -20.07 13.24
N GLY A 225 -28.06 -20.60 14.45
CA GLY A 225 -28.47 -21.99 14.67
C GLY A 225 -29.98 -22.18 14.56
N GLU A 226 -30.46 -22.80 13.46
CA GLU A 226 -31.82 -23.36 13.41
C GLU A 226 -31.95 -24.44 14.50
N GLY A 227 -32.60 -24.10 15.62
CA GLY A 227 -32.84 -25.03 16.73
C GLY A 227 -32.12 -24.70 18.05
N CYS A 228 -31.46 -23.55 18.20
CA CYS A 228 -30.95 -23.14 19.51
C CYS A 228 -32.10 -22.71 20.44
N GLN A 229 -32.70 -23.65 21.17
CA GLN A 229 -33.82 -23.41 22.09
C GLN A 229 -33.49 -22.51 23.30
N LYS A 230 -32.23 -22.06 23.46
CA LYS A 230 -31.82 -21.22 24.58
C LYS A 230 -32.06 -19.73 24.37
N HIS A 231 -32.30 -19.25 23.15
CA HIS A 231 -32.45 -17.81 22.91
C HIS A 231 -33.49 -17.50 21.82
N ASP A 232 -34.55 -16.79 22.20
CA ASP A 232 -35.50 -16.14 21.29
C ASP A 232 -35.17 -14.63 21.10
N THR A 233 -34.01 -14.17 21.58
CA THR A 233 -33.66 -12.74 21.64
C THR A 233 -32.25 -12.41 21.12
N LEU A 234 -32.12 -11.19 20.59
CA LEU A 234 -30.90 -10.60 20.02
C LEU A 234 -29.83 -10.37 21.09
N PHE A 235 -28.53 -10.45 20.75
CA PHE A 235 -27.41 -10.13 21.66
C PHE A 235 -26.56 -8.93 21.20
N ARG A 236 -26.01 -8.19 22.17
CA ARG A 236 -25.16 -7.00 21.97
C ARG A 236 -23.69 -7.37 22.15
N VAL A 237 -22.84 -7.06 21.16
CA VAL A 237 -21.38 -7.20 21.28
C VAL A 237 -20.76 -5.82 21.56
N LYS A 238 -19.84 -5.72 22.52
CA LYS A 238 -19.10 -4.46 22.79
C LYS A 238 -18.06 -4.25 21.67
N THR A 239 -18.06 -3.06 21.10
CA THR A 239 -17.50 -2.69 19.78
C THR A 239 -15.97 -2.57 19.67
N TYR A 240 -15.17 -3.22 20.53
CA TYR A 240 -13.71 -3.07 20.46
C TYR A 240 -12.98 -4.40 20.41
N GLY A 241 -12.37 -4.66 19.25
CA GLY A 241 -11.52 -5.82 18.98
C GLY A 241 -12.28 -6.98 18.34
N PHE A 242 -12.37 -7.01 17.01
CA PHE A 242 -12.93 -8.15 16.30
C PHE A 242 -11.85 -9.18 15.95
N HIS A 243 -12.07 -10.41 16.41
CA HIS A 243 -11.58 -11.64 15.80
C HIS A 243 -12.71 -12.14 14.88
N PRO A 244 -12.44 -12.59 13.63
CA PRO A 244 -13.47 -12.92 12.63
C PRO A 244 -14.35 -14.13 12.97
N ASP A 245 -14.19 -14.73 14.15
CA ASP A 245 -14.85 -15.98 14.54
C ASP A 245 -15.90 -15.68 15.63
N TRP A 246 -17.16 -15.50 15.23
CA TRP A 246 -18.28 -15.20 16.13
C TRP A 246 -18.49 -16.28 17.20
N LYS A 247 -18.01 -17.51 16.95
CA LYS A 247 -18.01 -18.62 17.91
C LYS A 247 -17.18 -18.33 19.16
N LEU A 248 -16.08 -17.59 19.03
CA LEU A 248 -15.17 -17.25 20.13
C LEU A 248 -15.72 -16.12 21.02
N ASN A 249 -16.56 -15.24 20.46
CA ASN A 249 -17.10 -14.07 21.15
C ASN A 249 -18.55 -14.23 21.60
N CYS A 250 -19.12 -15.45 21.51
CA CYS A 250 -20.38 -15.76 22.17
C CYS A 250 -20.17 -15.70 23.70
N PRO A 251 -20.86 -14.82 24.44
CA PRO A 251 -20.64 -14.64 25.88
C PRO A 251 -20.93 -15.89 26.72
N MET A 252 -21.55 -16.93 26.13
CA MET A 252 -21.90 -18.19 26.78
C MET A 252 -21.11 -19.42 26.28
N LYS A 253 -20.10 -19.26 25.40
CA LYS A 253 -19.27 -20.36 24.84
C LYS A 253 -20.09 -21.55 24.32
N CYS A 254 -21.08 -21.31 23.46
CA CYS A 254 -21.81 -22.40 22.83
C CYS A 254 -20.89 -23.21 21.90
N ASN A 255 -20.49 -24.41 22.34
CA ASN A 255 -19.77 -25.37 21.52
C ASN A 255 -20.66 -25.86 20.38
N ILE A 256 -20.64 -25.15 19.24
CA ILE A 256 -21.13 -25.72 17.98
C ILE A 256 -20.03 -26.64 17.47
N GLY A 257 -20.06 -27.84 18.03
CA GLY A 257 -19.09 -28.90 17.82
C GLY A 257 -19.49 -30.11 18.66
N LYS A 258 -20.53 -30.80 18.21
CA LYS A 258 -20.79 -32.24 18.37
C LYS A 258 -22.04 -32.59 17.57
N VAL A 259 -21.86 -32.79 16.28
CA VAL A 259 -22.41 -33.99 15.63
C VAL A 259 -21.21 -34.82 15.24
#